data_AF-A0A1I9YL37-F1
#
_entry.id   AF-A0A1I9YL37-F1
#
_cell.length_a   1.000
_cell.length_b   1.000
_cell.length_c   1.000
_cell.angle_alpha   90.00
_cell.angle_beta   90.00
_cell.angle_gamma   90.00
#
_symmetry.space_group_name_H-M   'P 1'
#
loop_
_entity.id
_entity.type
_entity.pdbx_description
1 polymer ?
#
loop_
_entity_poly.entity_id
_entity_poly.type
_entity_poly.pdbx_seq_one_letter_code
_entity_poly.pdbx_strand_id
1 'polypeptide(L)'
;MNYHIATEPGSKLRIDKWLWAARFFKTRSLAAEAVEKGRVRIGGATVKPAKDVRVGDLVDIEIERYVWQVEVLGVCDVRGPASVAQTLYVETAQSKAKRQVEQERRKVYHEPAAALHGRPTKRDRRTIDRFSGGD
;
A
#
# COMPACT_ATOMS: atom_id res chain seq x y z
N MET A 1 26.19 5.27 8.84
CA MET A 1 25.84 4.24 7.85
C MET A 1 25.96 4.88 6.47
N ASN A 2 26.77 4.30 5.58
CA ASN A 2 26.89 4.82 4.22
C ASN A 2 25.77 4.19 3.38
N TYR A 3 24.84 5.00 2.88
CA TYR A 3 23.76 4.54 2.00
C TYR A 3 24.25 4.69 0.56
N HIS A 4 24.73 3.60 -0.04
CA HIS A 4 25.07 3.63 -1.46
C HIS A 4 23.78 3.55 -2.28
N ILE A 5 23.40 4.66 -2.89
CA ILE A 5 22.24 4.74 -3.77
C ILE A 5 22.77 4.78 -5.20
N ALA A 6 22.46 3.74 -5.97
CA ALA A 6 22.80 3.71 -7.39
C ALA A 6 21.62 4.27 -8.20
N THR A 7 21.86 5.40 -8.88
CA THR A 7 20.87 6.11 -9.71
C THR A 7 21.15 5.97 -11.21
N GLU A 8 22.23 5.30 -11.59
CA GLU A 8 22.63 5.14 -12.99
C GLU A 8 21.63 4.24 -13.75
N PRO A 9 21.32 4.54 -15.02
CA PRO A 9 20.53 3.66 -15.88
C PRO A 9 21.07 2.23 -15.90
N GLY A 10 20.21 1.25 -15.63
CA GLY A 10 20.58 -0.17 -15.56
C GLY A 10 21.00 -0.65 -14.16
N SER A 11 21.17 0.25 -13.20
CA SER A 11 21.25 -0.11 -11.77
C SER A 11 20.01 -0.89 -11.37
N LYS A 12 20.21 -2.01 -10.68
CA LYS A 12 19.13 -2.96 -10.42
C LYS A 12 19.25 -3.64 -9.06
N LEU A 13 18.11 -4.06 -8.53
CA LEU A 13 18.01 -4.78 -7.27
C LEU A 13 16.80 -5.70 -7.30
N ARG A 14 16.80 -6.80 -6.55
CA ARG A 14 15.59 -7.61 -6.38
C ARG A 14 14.44 -6.77 -5.85
N ILE A 15 13.25 -6.93 -6.43
CA ILE A 15 12.06 -6.15 -6.07
C ILE A 15 11.70 -6.34 -4.59
N ASP A 16 11.80 -7.55 -4.04
CA ASP A 16 11.54 -7.79 -2.62
C ASP A 16 12.45 -6.97 -1.68
N LYS A 17 13.73 -6.85 -2.03
CA LYS A 17 14.73 -6.10 -1.28
C LYS A 17 14.54 -4.60 -1.48
N TRP A 18 14.24 -4.16 -2.70
CA TRP A 18 13.98 -2.76 -3.02
C TRP A 18 12.73 -2.23 -2.29
N LEU A 19 11.61 -2.97 -2.30
CA LEU A 19 10.39 -2.59 -1.60
C LEU A 19 10.59 -2.43 -0.08
N TRP A 20 11.44 -3.29 0.50
CA TRP A 20 11.85 -3.17 1.90
C TRP A 20 12.78 -1.98 2.14
N ALA A 21 13.75 -1.72 1.27
CA ALA A 21 14.64 -0.55 1.39
C ALA A 21 13.87 0.77 1.24
N ALA A 22 12.92 0.84 0.29
CA ALA A 22 12.01 1.95 0.03
C ALA A 22 10.88 2.10 1.06
N ARG A 23 10.85 1.24 2.08
CA ARG A 23 9.94 1.29 3.24
C ARG A 23 8.45 1.06 2.95
N PHE A 24 8.10 0.50 1.79
CA PHE A 24 6.72 0.07 1.51
C PHE A 24 6.26 -1.06 2.43
N PHE A 25 7.17 -1.96 2.80
CA PHE A 25 6.89 -3.06 3.75
C PHE A 25 7.82 -3.02 4.94
N LYS A 26 7.35 -3.49 6.11
CA LYS A 26 8.12 -3.51 7.35
C LYS A 26 9.32 -4.47 7.29
N THR A 27 9.13 -5.62 6.66
CA THR A 27 10.14 -6.67 6.50
C THR A 27 10.25 -7.10 5.03
N ARG A 28 11.38 -7.68 4.65
CA ARG A 28 11.58 -8.23 3.30
C ARG A 28 10.65 -9.43 3.02
N SER A 29 10.34 -10.24 4.03
CA SER A 29 9.40 -11.36 3.88
C SER A 29 7.99 -10.88 3.53
N LEU A 30 7.50 -9.80 4.15
CA LEU A 30 6.21 -9.20 3.80
C LEU A 30 6.21 -8.63 2.37
N ALA A 31 7.33 -8.06 1.93
CA ALA A 31 7.47 -7.61 0.54
C ALA A 31 7.41 -8.79 -0.44
N ALA A 32 8.12 -9.89 -0.15
CA ALA A 32 8.10 -11.10 -0.97
C ALA A 32 6.69 -11.71 -1.04
N GLU A 33 6.00 -11.82 0.09
CA GLU A 33 4.62 -12.32 0.16
C GLU A 33 3.65 -11.45 -0.66
N ALA A 34 3.79 -10.11 -0.60
CA ALA A 34 2.98 -9.20 -1.41
C ALA A 34 3.23 -9.41 -2.91
N VAL A 35 4.48 -9.59 -3.31
CA VAL A 35 4.85 -9.89 -4.70
C VAL A 35 4.25 -11.22 -5.15
N GLU A 36 4.36 -12.28 -4.34
CA GLU A 36 3.79 -13.61 -4.62
C GLU A 36 2.27 -13.58 -4.77
N LYS A 37 1.59 -12.75 -3.98
CA LYS A 37 0.14 -12.53 -4.05
C LYS A 37 -0.30 -11.65 -5.23
N GLY A 38 0.63 -11.24 -6.12
CA GLY A 38 0.33 -10.41 -7.29
C GLY A 38 0.02 -8.95 -6.94
N ARG A 39 0.31 -8.50 -5.72
CA ARG A 39 0.07 -7.12 -5.26
C ARG A 39 1.14 -6.13 -5.73
N VAL A 40 2.20 -6.64 -6.35
CA VAL A 40 3.27 -5.83 -6.92
C VAL A 40 3.43 -6.18 -8.39
N ARG A 41 3.46 -5.17 -9.24
CA ARG A 41 3.67 -5.30 -10.69
C ARG A 41 4.78 -4.36 -11.15
N ILE A 42 5.55 -4.79 -12.14
CA ILE A 42 6.57 -3.96 -12.81
C ILE A 42 6.12 -3.81 -14.26
N GLY A 43 5.94 -2.57 -14.72
CA GLY A 43 5.42 -2.28 -16.06
C GLY A 43 4.05 -2.92 -16.31
N GLY A 44 3.22 -3.05 -15.28
CA GLY A 44 1.90 -3.69 -15.35
C GLY A 44 1.90 -5.23 -15.28
N ALA A 45 3.05 -5.90 -15.34
CA ALA A 45 3.15 -7.36 -15.27
C ALA A 45 3.40 -7.86 -13.84
N THR A 46 2.79 -8.99 -13.46
CA THR A 46 3.11 -9.68 -12.20
C THR A 46 4.52 -10.28 -12.27
N VAL A 47 5.22 -10.26 -11.14
CA VAL A 47 6.63 -10.69 -11.07
C VAL A 47 6.87 -11.62 -9.90
N LYS A 48 7.98 -12.36 -9.93
CA LYS A 48 8.45 -13.14 -8.77
C LYS A 48 9.22 -12.22 -7.82
N PRO A 49 9.29 -12.53 -6.50
CA PRO A 49 10.07 -11.74 -5.53
C PRO A 49 11.54 -11.52 -5.92
N ALA A 50 12.09 -12.49 -6.65
CA ALA A 50 13.47 -12.49 -7.13
C ALA A 50 13.72 -11.66 -8.39
N LYS A 51 12.68 -11.12 -9.03
CA LYS A 51 12.83 -10.29 -10.22
C LYS A 51 13.59 -9.01 -9.87
N ASP A 52 14.52 -8.62 -10.73
CA ASP A 52 15.20 -7.33 -10.63
C ASP A 52 14.26 -6.20 -11.05
N VAL A 53 14.17 -5.16 -10.21
CA VAL A 53 13.67 -3.82 -10.56
C VAL A 53 14.86 -2.92 -10.90
N ARG A 54 14.67 -2.02 -11.86
CA ARG A 54 15.69 -1.13 -12.41
C ARG A 54 15.30 0.32 -12.22
N VAL A 55 16.28 1.20 -12.21
CA VAL A 55 16.04 2.65 -12.33
C VAL A 55 15.28 2.93 -13.64
N GLY A 56 14.21 3.71 -13.53
CA GLY A 56 13.26 4.01 -14.61
C GLY A 56 12.06 3.04 -14.69
N ASP A 57 12.06 1.94 -13.95
CA ASP A 57 10.91 1.03 -13.93
C ASP A 57 9.71 1.70 -13.24
N LEU A 58 8.52 1.45 -13.79
CA LEU A 58 7.25 1.80 -13.15
C LEU A 58 6.75 0.60 -12.33
N VAL A 59 6.51 0.83 -11.04
CA VAL A 59 6.10 -0.21 -10.09
C VAL A 59 4.73 0.14 -9.51
N ASP A 60 3.77 -0.76 -9.70
CA ASP A 60 2.49 -0.72 -9.00
C ASP A 60 2.61 -1.53 -7.71
N ILE A 61 2.17 -0.96 -6.58
CA ILE A 61 2.29 -1.55 -5.24
C ILE A 61 0.94 -1.39 -4.53
N GLU A 62 0.28 -2.50 -4.25
CA GLU A 62 -0.96 -2.53 -3.49
C GLU A 62 -0.68 -2.85 -2.02
N ILE A 63 -1.04 -1.91 -1.14
CA ILE A 63 -0.86 -2.02 0.30
C ILE A 63 -2.19 -1.73 0.98
N GLU A 64 -2.72 -2.75 1.66
CA GLU A 64 -4.03 -2.75 2.30
C GLU A 64 -5.15 -2.36 1.35
N ARG A 65 -5.45 -1.06 1.27
CA ARG A 65 -6.51 -0.50 0.46
C ARG A 65 -6.05 0.72 -0.35
N TYR A 66 -4.74 0.90 -0.49
CA TYR A 66 -4.12 1.94 -1.30
C TYR A 66 -3.29 1.29 -2.40
N VAL A 67 -3.39 1.85 -3.60
CA VAL A 67 -2.53 1.48 -4.72
C VAL A 67 -1.58 2.64 -4.95
N TRP A 68 -0.30 2.32 -4.95
CA TRP A 68 0.78 3.24 -5.31
C TRP A 68 1.27 2.87 -6.69
N GLN A 69 1.52 3.86 -7.52
CA GLN A 69 2.31 3.70 -8.73
C GLN A 69 3.49 4.65 -8.66
N VAL A 70 4.70 4.08 -8.71
CA VAL A 70 5.94 4.83 -8.50
C VAL A 70 6.93 4.53 -9.60
N GLU A 71 7.68 5.54 -10.02
CA GLU A 71 8.87 5.37 -10.84
C GLU A 71 10.08 5.20 -9.94
N VAL A 72 10.94 4.22 -10.26
CA VAL A 72 12.17 3.97 -9.51
C VAL A 72 13.26 4.96 -9.93
N LEU A 73 13.70 5.81 -9.00
CA LEU A 73 14.77 6.78 -9.23
C LEU A 73 16.14 6.25 -8.81
N GLY A 74 16.17 5.27 -7.91
CA GLY A 74 17.40 4.70 -7.40
C GLY A 74 17.19 3.35 -6.76
N VAL A 75 18.28 2.59 -6.66
CA VAL A 75 18.31 1.33 -5.91
C VAL A 75 19.29 1.47 -4.75
N CYS A 76 18.85 1.04 -3.57
CA CYS A 76 19.68 0.93 -2.39
C CYS A 76 19.37 -0.40 -1.72
N ASP A 77 20.41 -1.10 -1.30
CA ASP A 77 20.30 -2.45 -0.77
C ASP A 77 20.20 -2.47 0.78
N VAL A 78 20.28 -1.28 1.40
CA VAL A 78 20.13 -1.03 2.83
C VAL A 78 18.84 -0.26 3.10
N ARG A 79 18.09 -0.66 4.13
CA ARG A 79 16.95 0.11 4.62
C ARG A 79 17.40 1.26 5.51
N GLY A 80 17.36 2.48 4.96
CA GLY A 80 17.66 3.72 5.68
C GLY A 80 16.46 4.38 6.39
N PRO A 81 16.67 5.61 6.90
CA PRO A 81 15.58 6.45 7.43
C PRO A 81 14.58 6.82 6.33
N ALA A 82 13.43 7.37 6.74
CA ALA A 82 12.35 7.73 5.81
C ALA A 82 12.80 8.71 4.72
N SER A 83 13.61 9.71 5.07
CA SER A 83 14.14 10.71 4.13
C SER A 83 14.97 10.07 3.01
N VAL A 84 15.81 9.08 3.33
CA VAL A 84 16.62 8.36 2.34
C VAL A 84 15.75 7.44 1.48
N ALA A 85 14.77 6.76 2.07
CA ALA A 85 13.89 5.88 1.31
C ALA A 85 13.04 6.65 0.27
N GLN A 86 12.64 7.88 0.59
CA GLN A 86 11.88 8.76 -0.31
C GLN A 86 12.68 9.19 -1.54
N THR A 87 14.02 9.12 -1.52
CA THR A 87 14.82 9.44 -2.72
C THR A 87 14.88 8.29 -3.72
N LEU A 88 14.43 7.09 -3.35
CA LEU A 88 14.48 5.90 -4.23
C LEU A 88 13.37 5.88 -5.27
N TYR A 89 12.32 6.68 -5.11
CA TYR A 89 11.16 6.68 -5.99
C TYR A 89 10.46 8.03 -6.06
N VAL A 90 9.69 8.22 -7.11
CA VAL A 90 8.68 9.28 -7.20
C VAL A 90 7.32 8.65 -7.49
N GLU A 91 6.30 9.07 -6.75
CA GLU A 91 4.93 8.64 -7.03
C GLU A 91 4.35 9.43 -8.20
N THR A 92 3.63 8.74 -9.09
CA THR A 92 2.97 9.40 -10.22
C THR A 92 1.83 10.31 -9.74
N ALA A 93 1.62 11.41 -10.46
CA ALA A 93 0.55 12.36 -10.15
C ALA A 93 -0.84 11.69 -10.15
N GLN A 94 -1.09 10.76 -11.08
CA GLN A 94 -2.32 9.98 -11.11
C GLN A 94 -2.50 9.10 -9.87
N SER A 95 -1.45 8.40 -9.42
CA SER A 95 -1.50 7.58 -8.20
C SER A 95 -1.83 8.44 -6.98
N LYS A 96 -1.16 9.59 -6.85
CA LYS A 96 -1.38 10.52 -5.74
C LYS A 96 -2.81 11.03 -5.70
N ALA A 97 -3.37 11.41 -6.85
CA ALA A 97 -4.76 11.84 -6.97
C ALA A 97 -5.75 10.72 -6.59
N LYS A 98 -5.55 9.49 -7.09
CA LYS A 98 -6.40 8.34 -6.74
C LYS A 98 -6.37 8.04 -5.24
N ARG A 99 -5.20 8.07 -4.60
CA ARG A 99 -5.11 7.90 -3.14
C ARG A 99 -5.79 9.03 -2.38
N GLN A 100 -5.68 10.27 -2.83
CA GLN A 100 -6.34 11.41 -2.19
C GLN A 100 -7.86 11.24 -2.21
N VAL A 101 -8.43 10.89 -3.37
CA VAL A 101 -9.87 10.58 -3.51
C VAL A 101 -10.28 9.44 -2.60
N GLU A 102 -9.49 8.35 -2.53
CA GLU A 102 -9.80 7.23 -1.64
C GLU A 102 -9.72 7.62 -0.15
N GLN A 103 -8.79 8.48 0.23
CA GLN A 103 -8.69 9.02 1.59
C GLN A 103 -9.89 9.90 1.95
N GLU A 104 -10.31 10.78 1.04
CA GLU A 104 -11.49 11.63 1.20
C GLU A 104 -12.77 10.80 1.31
N ARG A 105 -12.94 9.82 0.42
CA ARG A 105 -14.06 8.87 0.46
C ARG A 105 -14.16 8.22 1.83
N ARG A 106 -13.06 7.82 2.45
CA ARG A 106 -13.08 7.20 3.79
C ARG A 106 -13.35 8.17 4.94
N LYS A 107 -12.91 9.41 4.83
CA LYS A 107 -13.24 10.43 5.83
C LYS A 107 -14.75 10.70 5.86
N VAL A 108 -15.39 10.70 4.69
CA VAL A 108 -16.82 10.95 4.53
C VAL A 108 -17.65 9.70 4.82
N TYR A 109 -17.19 8.53 4.38
CA TYR A 109 -17.89 7.26 4.55
C TYR A 109 -17.46 6.58 5.85
N HIS A 110 -18.09 6.95 6.96
CA HIS A 110 -18.05 6.12 8.16
C HIS A 110 -18.88 4.86 7.90
N GLU A 111 -18.29 3.68 8.02
CA GLU A 111 -19.01 2.43 7.77
C GLU A 111 -20.24 2.37 8.69
N PRO A 112 -21.48 2.26 8.19
CA PRO A 112 -22.68 2.26 9.03
C PRO A 112 -22.64 1.16 10.10
N ALA A 113 -21.97 0.05 9.78
CA ALA A 113 -21.73 -1.07 10.69
C ALA A 113 -20.78 -0.76 11.86
N ALA A 114 -19.90 0.24 11.73
CA ALA A 114 -19.03 0.68 12.83
C ALA A 114 -19.82 1.35 13.97
N ALA A 115 -20.99 1.93 13.67
CA ALA A 115 -21.92 2.47 14.66
C ALA A 115 -22.88 1.39 15.23
N LEU A 116 -22.95 0.21 14.62
CA LEU A 116 -23.77 -0.90 15.12
C LEU A 116 -23.01 -1.62 16.23
N HIS A 117 -23.17 -1.14 17.46
CA HIS A 117 -22.67 -1.85 18.64
C HIS A 117 -23.52 -3.08 18.95
N GLY A 118 -23.06 -4.24 18.49
CA GLY A 118 -23.44 -5.56 19.01
C GLY A 118 -24.95 -5.88 19.01
N ARG A 119 -25.33 -6.90 19.78
CA ARG A 119 -26.72 -7.32 19.93
C ARG A 119 -27.54 -6.18 20.55
N PRO A 120 -28.74 -5.86 20.03
CA PRO A 120 -29.60 -4.82 20.59
C PRO A 120 -29.75 -4.94 22.11
N THR A 121 -29.54 -3.81 22.81
CA THR A 121 -29.70 -3.77 24.26
C THR A 121 -31.17 -4.05 24.62
N LYS A 122 -31.46 -4.36 25.89
CA LYS A 122 -32.85 -4.63 26.34
C LYS A 122 -33.79 -3.45 26.06
N ARG A 123 -33.27 -2.21 26.07
CA ARG A 123 -34.02 -1.01 25.73
C ARG A 123 -34.34 -0.97 24.23
N ASP A 124 -33.33 -1.19 23.39
CA ASP A 124 -33.49 -1.20 21.93
C ASP A 124 -34.46 -2.28 21.49
N ARG A 125 -34.40 -3.46 22.11
CA ARG A 125 -35.33 -4.57 21.84
C ARG A 125 -36.78 -4.19 22.15
N ARG A 126 -37.05 -3.58 23.31
CA ARG A 126 -38.39 -3.08 23.66
C ARG A 126 -38.87 -1.97 22.73
N THR A 127 -37.96 -1.14 22.22
CA THR A 127 -38.27 -0.11 21.23
C THR A 127 -38.64 -0.76 19.89
N ILE A 128 -37.86 -1.73 19.43
CA ILE A 128 -38.14 -2.51 18.21
C ILE A 128 -39.49 -3.21 18.34
N ASP A 129 -39.73 -3.94 19.44
CA ASP A 129 -40.98 -4.67 19.72
C ASP A 129 -42.21 -3.73 19.70
N ARG A 130 -42.04 -2.47 20.13
CA ARG A 130 -43.10 -1.44 20.11
C ARG A 130 -43.42 -0.95 18.70
N PHE A 131 -42.43 -0.92 17.81
CA PHE A 131 -42.61 -0.48 16.42
C PHE A 131 -43.00 -1.63 15.48
N SER A 132 -42.65 -2.88 15.80
CA SER A 132 -43.00 -4.05 14.99
C SER A 132 -44.36 -4.67 15.33
N GLY A 133 -45.09 -4.13 16.32
CA GLY A 133 -46.44 -4.56 16.68
C GLY A 133 -47.55 -3.82 15.90
N GLY A 134 -47.43 -3.77 14.57
CA GLY A 134 -48.48 -3.31 13.67
C GLY A 134 -49.10 -4.48 12.91
N ASP A 135 -50.38 -4.72 13.20
CA ASP A 135 -51.30 -5.82 12.82
C ASP A 135 -51.14 -7.17 13.54
#